data_AF-A0A0G0YA46-F1
#
_entry.id   AF-A0A0G0YA46-F1
#
_cell.length_a   1.000
_cell.length_b   1.000
_cell.length_c   1.000
_cell.angle_alpha   90.00
_cell.angle_beta   90.00
_cell.angle_gamma   90.00
#
_symmetry.space_group_name_H-M   'P 1'
#
loop_
_entity.id
_entity.type
_entity.pdbx_description
1 polymer ?
#
loop_
_entity_poly.entity_id
_entity_poly.type
_entity_poly.pdbx_seq_one_letter_code
_entity_poly.pdbx_strand_id
1 'polypeptide(L)'
;MGRNFVILKKDVQEIEKNSSSLFKIAKKWAVTREKIPDKFYCQNSAIFQTRLVKMETLLQKDKNAKDLFSLLTSIAGEIGNNSFDHNLGQWPDIPGIFFGYDLNKKQIVLADRGLGILQTLKRVRPALKNHLEALKTAFTEIISGRSPESRGNGLKYVRHVIVKYPINLVFETGNAKLKLNNGNHNLIIEDVMESINGCLALITW
;
A
#
# COMPACT_ATOMS: atom_id res chain seq x y z
N MET A 1 3.10 -18.14 -34.18
CA MET A 1 3.25 -18.99 -32.98
C MET A 1 3.20 -18.11 -31.74
N GLY A 2 2.00 -17.90 -31.19
CA GLY A 2 1.81 -17.12 -29.96
C GLY A 2 2.06 -17.98 -28.73
N ARG A 3 2.98 -17.57 -27.86
CA ARG A 3 3.17 -18.19 -26.55
C ARG A 3 2.15 -17.59 -25.57
N ASN A 4 1.08 -18.34 -25.31
CA ASN A 4 0.21 -18.10 -24.17
C ASN A 4 1.00 -18.41 -22.89
N PHE A 5 1.42 -17.37 -22.17
CA PHE A 5 1.90 -17.53 -20.80
C PHE A 5 0.68 -17.60 -19.88
N VAL A 6 0.32 -18.82 -19.50
CA VAL A 6 -0.59 -19.08 -18.37
C VAL A 6 0.21 -18.82 -17.10
N ILE A 7 0.11 -17.61 -16.54
CA ILE A 7 0.62 -17.27 -15.22
C ILE A 7 -0.55 -16.71 -14.40
N LEU A 8 -0.52 -16.95 -13.08
CA LEU A 8 -1.31 -16.28 -12.02
C LEU A 8 -2.54 -17.03 -11.48
N LYS A 9 -2.32 -18.25 -10.99
CA LYS A 9 -2.96 -18.72 -9.74
C LYS A 9 -1.95 -19.21 -8.70
N LYS A 10 -0.83 -19.81 -9.14
CA LYS A 10 0.25 -20.28 -8.25
C LYS A 10 1.02 -19.14 -7.59
N ASP A 11 1.43 -18.13 -8.34
CA ASP A 11 2.27 -17.04 -7.83
C ASP A 11 1.57 -16.18 -6.77
N VAL A 12 0.23 -16.07 -6.87
CA VAL A 12 -0.60 -15.32 -5.91
C VAL A 12 -0.63 -15.99 -4.53
N GLN A 13 -0.66 -17.33 -4.49
CA GLN A 13 -0.60 -18.10 -3.24
C GLN A 13 0.80 -18.11 -2.64
N GLU A 14 1.83 -17.92 -3.46
CA GLU A 14 3.23 -17.92 -3.04
C GLU A 14 3.63 -16.62 -2.31
N ILE A 15 3.08 -15.47 -2.71
CA ILE A 15 3.25 -14.18 -2.01
C ILE A 15 2.73 -14.26 -0.56
N GLU A 16 1.59 -14.91 -0.33
CA GLU A 16 0.99 -15.05 1.00
C GLU A 16 1.74 -16.06 1.88
N LYS A 17 2.17 -17.20 1.30
CA LYS A 17 2.99 -18.21 2.00
C LYS A 17 4.38 -17.70 2.37
N ASN A 18 4.93 -16.76 1.60
CA ASN A 18 6.23 -16.14 1.85
C ASN A 18 6.15 -14.81 2.63
N SER A 19 5.00 -14.50 3.26
CA SER A 19 4.88 -13.30 4.10
C SER A 19 5.98 -13.26 5.16
N SER A 20 6.89 -12.30 4.98
CA SER A 20 8.07 -12.17 5.82
C SER A 20 7.69 -11.84 7.27
N SER A 21 8.66 -11.99 8.18
CA SER A 21 8.54 -11.48 9.55
C SER A 21 8.10 -10.01 9.60
N LEU A 22 8.52 -9.20 8.62
CA LEU A 22 8.22 -7.77 8.57
C LEU A 22 6.72 -7.49 8.31
N PHE A 23 6.13 -8.16 7.33
CA PHE A 23 4.69 -8.01 7.03
C PHE A 23 3.84 -8.46 8.22
N LYS A 24 4.21 -9.56 8.87
CA LYS A 24 3.52 -10.07 10.07
C LYS A 24 3.60 -9.07 11.23
N ILE A 25 4.76 -8.43 11.45
CA ILE A 25 4.91 -7.40 12.48
C ILE A 25 4.01 -6.19 12.16
N ALA A 26 4.03 -5.70 10.92
CA ALA A 26 3.20 -4.57 10.50
C ALA A 26 1.71 -4.87 10.66
N LYS A 27 1.28 -6.06 10.25
CA LYS A 27 -0.11 -6.51 10.37
C LYS A 27 -0.56 -6.60 11.83
N LYS A 28 0.25 -7.21 12.70
CA LYS A 28 -0.02 -7.24 14.14
C LYS A 28 -0.16 -5.84 14.72
N TRP A 29 0.77 -4.94 14.42
CA TRP A 29 0.69 -3.54 14.87
C TRP A 29 -0.61 -2.85 14.41
N ALA A 30 -1.00 -3.06 13.15
CA ALA A 30 -2.20 -2.44 12.57
C ALA A 30 -3.51 -3.00 13.16
N VAL A 31 -3.56 -4.31 13.45
CA VAL A 31 -4.77 -5.02 13.91
C VAL A 31 -4.85 -5.06 15.45
N THR A 32 -3.82 -5.60 16.11
CA THR A 32 -3.82 -5.90 17.55
C THR A 32 -3.23 -4.78 18.39
N ARG A 33 -2.71 -3.71 17.76
CA ARG A 33 -2.12 -2.54 18.44
C ARG A 33 -0.91 -2.86 19.32
N GLU A 34 -0.24 -3.98 19.04
CA GLU A 34 1.01 -4.36 19.68
C GLU A 34 2.08 -3.28 19.49
N LYS A 35 2.97 -3.11 20.48
CA LYS A 35 4.10 -2.19 20.36
C LYS A 35 5.08 -2.69 19.29
N ILE A 36 5.63 -1.76 18.51
CA ILE A 36 6.67 -2.03 17.52
C ILE A 36 7.96 -1.31 17.89
N PRO A 37 9.13 -1.81 17.46
CA PRO A 37 10.37 -1.06 17.56
C PRO A 37 10.30 0.31 16.87
N ASP A 38 10.84 1.34 17.51
CA ASP A 38 10.81 2.74 17.02
C ASP A 38 11.40 2.91 15.62
N LYS A 39 12.34 2.04 15.24
CA LYS A 39 12.94 2.01 13.89
C LYS A 39 11.92 1.79 12.77
N PHE A 40 10.75 1.23 13.07
CA PHE A 40 9.67 1.04 12.10
C PHE A 40 8.57 2.09 12.22
N TYR A 41 8.46 2.78 13.35
CA TYR A 41 7.40 3.74 13.58
C TYR A 41 7.78 5.14 13.08
N CYS A 42 6.97 5.70 12.18
CA CYS A 42 7.10 7.06 11.69
C CYS A 42 5.97 7.91 12.27
N GLN A 43 6.26 8.64 13.33
CA GLN A 43 5.24 9.41 14.06
C GLN A 43 4.63 10.55 13.22
N ASN A 44 5.39 11.12 12.29
CA ASN A 44 4.94 12.22 11.43
C ASN A 44 5.52 12.08 10.01
N SER A 45 5.01 12.91 9.10
CA SER A 45 5.40 12.90 7.69
C SER A 45 6.88 13.23 7.49
N ALA A 46 7.46 14.13 8.29
CA ALA A 46 8.90 14.46 8.19
C ALA A 46 9.79 13.25 8.48
N ILE A 47 9.50 12.49 9.55
CA ILE A 47 10.22 11.24 9.87
C ILE A 47 10.06 10.22 8.74
N PHE A 48 8.84 10.06 8.22
CA PHE A 48 8.58 9.17 7.09
C PHE A 48 9.40 9.57 5.85
N GLN A 49 9.38 10.84 5.47
CA GLN A 49 10.11 11.36 4.31
C GLN A 49 11.63 11.17 4.43
N THR A 50 12.20 11.44 5.60
CA THR A 50 13.64 11.16 5.84
C THR A 50 13.96 9.67 5.68
N ARG A 51 13.11 8.77 6.19
CA ARG A 51 13.30 7.33 6.04
C ARG A 51 13.08 6.85 4.61
N LEU A 52 12.17 7.49 3.87
CA LEU A 52 11.91 7.21 2.46
C LEU A 52 13.15 7.55 1.60
N VAL A 53 13.76 8.71 1.80
CA VAL A 53 15.01 9.11 1.14
C VAL A 53 16.16 8.15 1.47
N LYS A 54 16.25 7.71 2.73
CA LYS A 54 17.23 6.70 3.14
C LYS A 54 17.00 5.36 2.42
N MET A 55 15.74 4.92 2.30
CA MET A 55 15.39 3.71 1.54
C MET A 55 15.79 3.84 0.08
N GLU A 56 15.48 4.98 -0.56
CA GLU A 56 15.85 5.25 -1.95
C GLU A 56 17.36 5.14 -2.16
N THR A 57 18.15 5.77 -1.29
CA THR A 57 19.62 5.70 -1.35
C THR A 57 20.15 4.27 -1.26
N LEU A 58 19.49 3.40 -0.48
CA LEU A 58 19.86 1.99 -0.38
C LEU A 58 19.42 1.20 -1.61
N LEU A 59 18.22 1.46 -2.15
CA LEU A 59 17.73 0.84 -3.38
C LEU A 59 18.59 1.20 -4.59
N GLN A 60 19.09 2.43 -4.68
CA GLN A 60 20.02 2.86 -5.74
C GLN A 60 21.30 2.01 -5.79
N LYS A 61 21.73 1.49 -4.64
CA LYS A 61 22.92 0.64 -4.51
C LYS A 61 22.61 -0.85 -4.66
N ASP A 62 21.33 -1.23 -4.63
CA ASP A 62 20.89 -2.61 -4.76
C ASP A 62 20.77 -2.99 -6.23
N LYS A 63 21.55 -3.98 -6.64
CA LYS A 63 21.53 -4.53 -8.01
C LYS A 63 20.14 -5.05 -8.41
N ASN A 64 19.35 -5.52 -7.44
CA ASN A 64 18.00 -6.03 -7.68
C ASN A 64 16.96 -4.94 -7.92
N ALA A 65 17.26 -3.69 -7.56
CA ALA A 65 16.36 -2.54 -7.68
C ALA A 65 16.88 -1.48 -8.66
N LYS A 66 17.97 -1.76 -9.38
CA LYS A 66 18.70 -0.79 -10.20
C LYS A 66 17.81 0.04 -11.13
N ASP A 67 16.80 -0.58 -11.75
CA ASP A 67 15.90 0.07 -12.69
C ASP A 67 14.52 0.41 -12.08
N LEU A 68 14.31 0.09 -10.79
CA LEU A 68 13.03 0.23 -10.10
C LEU A 68 13.10 1.17 -8.88
N PHE A 69 14.28 1.58 -8.41
CA PHE A 69 14.43 2.29 -7.14
C PHE A 69 13.55 3.54 -7.05
N SER A 70 13.46 4.33 -8.13
CA SER A 70 12.65 5.54 -8.19
C SER A 70 11.15 5.22 -8.14
N LEU A 71 10.73 4.16 -8.84
CA LEU A 71 9.34 3.69 -8.86
C LEU A 71 8.91 3.11 -7.52
N LEU A 72 9.76 2.29 -6.89
CA LEU A 72 9.51 1.71 -5.57
C LEU A 72 9.40 2.81 -4.50
N THR A 73 10.31 3.79 -4.55
CA THR A 73 10.29 4.95 -3.66
C THR A 73 9.04 5.79 -3.88
N SER A 74 8.67 6.03 -5.14
CA SER A 74 7.47 6.79 -5.49
C SER A 74 6.19 6.08 -5.04
N ILE A 75 6.03 4.77 -5.27
CA ILE A 75 4.87 4.00 -4.79
C ILE A 75 4.76 4.06 -3.26
N ALA A 76 5.86 3.79 -2.55
CA ALA A 76 5.88 3.84 -1.10
C ALA A 76 5.55 5.25 -0.57
N GLY A 77 6.09 6.29 -1.21
CA GLY A 77 5.81 7.69 -0.91
C GLY A 77 4.33 8.03 -1.09
N GLU A 78 3.73 7.65 -2.22
CA GLU A 78 2.31 7.88 -2.49
C GLU A 78 1.41 7.20 -1.45
N ILE A 79 1.69 5.95 -1.09
CA ILE A 79 0.91 5.24 -0.08
C ILE A 79 1.08 5.89 1.31
N GLY A 80 2.32 6.12 1.73
CA GLY A 80 2.59 6.68 3.06
C GLY A 80 2.11 8.12 3.23
N ASN A 81 2.22 8.95 2.20
CA ASN A 81 1.72 10.33 2.22
C ASN A 81 0.18 10.36 2.32
N ASN A 82 -0.52 9.47 1.62
CA ASN A 82 -1.97 9.36 1.76
C ASN A 82 -2.39 9.07 3.21
N SER A 83 -1.62 8.26 3.95
CA SER A 83 -1.87 8.01 5.37
C SER A 83 -1.78 9.29 6.20
N PHE A 84 -0.81 10.17 5.95
CA PHE A 84 -0.71 11.43 6.71
C PHE A 84 -1.78 12.46 6.28
N ASP A 85 -1.98 12.60 4.97
CA ASP A 85 -2.88 13.61 4.40
C ASP A 85 -4.35 13.36 4.75
N HIS A 86 -4.78 12.10 4.83
CA HIS A 86 -6.19 11.75 5.08
C HIS A 86 -6.54 11.58 6.55
N ASN A 87 -5.54 11.46 7.42
CA ASN A 87 -5.75 11.27 8.85
C ASN A 87 -5.34 12.48 9.69
N LEU A 88 -4.85 13.57 9.08
CA LEU A 88 -4.44 14.78 9.82
C LEU A 88 -5.60 15.32 10.67
N GLY A 89 -5.38 15.38 11.99
CA GLY A 89 -6.39 15.78 12.97
C GLY A 89 -7.51 14.76 13.22
N GLN A 90 -7.43 13.57 12.61
CA GLN A 90 -8.49 12.57 12.60
C GLN A 90 -7.99 11.13 12.81
N TRP A 91 -6.77 10.97 13.32
CA TRP A 91 -6.26 9.66 13.72
C TRP A 91 -7.14 9.04 14.82
N PRO A 92 -7.68 7.82 14.65
CA PRO A 92 -8.54 7.18 15.64
C PRO A 92 -7.86 6.79 16.95
N ASP A 93 -6.54 6.58 16.90
CA ASP A 93 -5.74 6.05 18.02
C ASP A 93 -4.42 6.81 18.14
N ILE A 94 -3.38 6.41 17.40
CA ILE A 94 -2.10 7.14 17.34
C ILE A 94 -1.88 7.73 15.96
N PRO A 95 -1.29 8.93 15.87
CA PRO A 95 -0.78 9.44 14.62
C PRO A 95 0.37 8.59 14.10
N GLY A 96 0.56 8.57 12.79
CA GLY A 96 1.74 7.98 12.16
C GLY A 96 1.55 6.57 11.64
N ILE A 97 2.63 6.07 11.03
CA ILE A 97 2.61 4.84 10.23
C ILE A 97 3.71 3.88 10.67
N PHE A 98 3.48 2.58 10.45
CA PHE A 98 4.56 1.62 10.29
C PHE A 98 5.18 1.80 8.91
N PHE A 99 6.50 1.89 8.85
CA PHE A 99 7.27 1.85 7.62
C PHE A 99 8.53 1.02 7.83
N GLY A 100 8.66 -0.05 7.05
CA GLY A 100 9.83 -0.92 7.09
C GLY A 100 10.10 -1.52 5.73
N TYR A 101 11.34 -1.92 5.49
CA TYR A 101 11.75 -2.57 4.25
C TYR A 101 12.86 -3.59 4.52
N ASP A 102 12.95 -4.60 3.66
CA ASP A 102 14.00 -5.62 3.64
C ASP A 102 14.38 -5.84 2.18
N LEU A 103 15.50 -5.26 1.76
CA LEU A 103 15.94 -5.26 0.36
C LEU A 103 16.41 -6.66 -0.08
N ASN A 104 16.95 -7.46 0.83
CA ASN A 104 17.34 -8.84 0.54
C ASN A 104 16.11 -9.70 0.20
N LYS A 105 14.98 -9.41 0.85
CA LYS A 105 13.68 -10.05 0.58
C LYS A 105 12.84 -9.27 -0.43
N LYS A 106 13.39 -8.21 -1.03
CA LYS A 106 12.74 -7.34 -2.01
C LYS A 106 11.33 -6.91 -1.60
N GLN A 107 11.23 -6.35 -0.39
CA GLN A 107 9.94 -5.95 0.15
C GLN A 107 9.98 -4.59 0.86
N ILE A 108 8.89 -3.85 0.72
CA ILE A 108 8.58 -2.63 1.47
C ILE A 108 7.19 -2.81 2.06
N VAL A 109 7.05 -2.48 3.35
CA VAL A 109 5.81 -2.63 4.10
C VAL A 109 5.43 -1.30 4.73
N LEU A 110 4.20 -0.87 4.47
CA LEU A 110 3.58 0.29 5.09
C LEU A 110 2.31 -0.16 5.82
N ALA A 111 2.02 0.43 6.97
CA ALA A 111 0.70 0.28 7.56
C ALA A 111 0.35 1.54 8.35
N ASP A 112 -0.94 1.82 8.49
CA ASP A 112 -1.43 2.87 9.36
C ASP A 112 -2.71 2.43 10.09
N ARG A 113 -3.04 3.14 11.16
CA ARG A 113 -4.22 2.88 12.00
C ARG A 113 -5.26 3.99 11.86
N GLY A 114 -5.31 4.63 10.69
CA GLY A 114 -6.17 5.73 10.34
C GLY A 114 -7.63 5.33 10.10
N LEU A 115 -8.35 6.22 9.41
CA LEU A 115 -9.78 6.11 9.09
C LEU A 115 -10.10 5.03 8.04
N GLY A 116 -9.12 4.67 7.22
CA GLY A 116 -9.29 3.74 6.11
C GLY A 116 -9.98 4.37 4.89
N ILE A 117 -10.00 3.62 3.79
CA ILE A 117 -10.44 4.13 2.48
C ILE A 117 -11.95 4.40 2.46
N LEU A 118 -12.77 3.48 2.98
CA LEU A 118 -14.24 3.64 2.93
C LEU A 118 -14.70 4.92 3.63
N GLN A 119 -14.24 5.16 4.85
CA GLN A 119 -14.62 6.35 5.61
C GLN A 119 -14.09 7.63 4.93
N THR A 120 -12.87 7.58 4.39
CA THR A 120 -12.28 8.71 3.65
C THR A 120 -13.09 9.04 2.40
N LEU A 121 -13.50 8.03 1.63
CA LEU A 121 -14.24 8.24 0.37
C LEU A 121 -15.71 8.60 0.59
N LYS A 122 -16.35 8.15 1.67
CA LYS A 122 -17.75 8.50 1.97
C LYS A 122 -18.01 9.99 2.09
N ARG A 123 -17.00 10.81 2.39
CA ARG A 123 -17.11 12.29 2.40
C ARG A 123 -17.46 12.88 1.04
N VAL A 124 -17.02 12.23 -0.03
CA VAL A 124 -17.20 12.70 -1.41
C VAL A 124 -18.06 11.74 -2.25
N ARG A 125 -18.24 10.51 -1.79
CA ARG A 125 -19.13 9.49 -2.38
C ARG A 125 -19.92 8.77 -1.28
N PRO A 126 -20.95 9.43 -0.70
CA PRO A 126 -21.72 8.88 0.43
C PRO A 126 -22.41 7.54 0.13
N ALA A 127 -22.67 7.25 -1.15
CA ALA A 127 -23.34 6.04 -1.61
C ALA A 127 -22.47 4.76 -1.57
N LEU A 128 -21.16 4.86 -1.28
CA LEU A 128 -20.28 3.68 -1.17
C LEU A 128 -20.74 2.79 0.00
N LYS A 129 -20.99 1.51 -0.28
CA LYS A 129 -21.64 0.62 0.69
C LYS A 129 -20.63 -0.09 1.60
N ASN A 130 -19.57 -0.61 1.01
CA ASN A 130 -18.64 -1.54 1.68
C ASN A 130 -17.17 -1.28 1.29
N HIS A 131 -16.25 -1.95 1.99
CA HIS A 131 -14.81 -1.77 1.79
C HIS A 131 -14.34 -2.26 0.41
N LEU A 132 -14.98 -3.28 -0.16
CA LEU A 132 -14.65 -3.80 -1.50
C LEU A 132 -14.94 -2.76 -2.58
N GLU A 133 -16.13 -2.15 -2.56
CA GLU A 133 -16.52 -1.06 -3.45
C GLU A 133 -15.61 0.16 -3.29
N ALA A 134 -15.30 0.54 -2.05
CA ALA A 134 -14.41 1.67 -1.79
C ALA A 134 -12.98 1.42 -2.28
N LEU A 135 -12.45 0.22 -2.06
CA LEU A 135 -11.11 -0.16 -2.51
C LEU A 135 -11.04 -0.21 -4.04
N LYS A 136 -12.07 -0.75 -4.70
CA LYS A 136 -12.20 -0.70 -6.17
C LYS A 136 -12.20 0.75 -6.65
N THR A 137 -13.09 1.57 -6.10
CA THR A 137 -13.24 2.99 -6.46
C THR A 137 -11.92 3.76 -6.33
N ALA A 138 -11.20 3.56 -5.22
CA ALA A 138 -9.92 4.23 -4.94
C ALA A 138 -8.85 3.94 -6.01
N PHE A 139 -8.81 2.72 -6.54
CA PHE A 139 -7.81 2.29 -7.53
C PHE A 139 -8.28 2.45 -9.00
N THR A 140 -9.55 2.75 -9.27
CA THR A 140 -10.08 2.84 -10.64
C THR A 140 -10.64 4.20 -11.05
N GLU A 141 -11.23 4.98 -10.14
CA GLU A 141 -12.06 6.12 -10.53
C GLU A 141 -11.43 7.47 -10.24
N ILE A 142 -11.47 8.39 -11.20
CA ILE A 142 -11.10 9.80 -10.96
C ILE A 142 -12.15 10.41 -10.03
N ILE A 143 -11.69 10.94 -8.89
CA ILE A 143 -12.55 11.55 -7.88
C ILE A 143 -12.26 13.05 -7.91
N SER A 144 -12.96 13.76 -8.79
CA SER A 144 -12.79 15.18 -9.10
C SER A 144 -13.34 16.15 -8.04
N GLY A 145 -13.92 15.64 -6.94
CA GLY A 145 -14.45 16.46 -5.84
C GLY A 145 -13.40 17.02 -4.87
N ARG A 146 -12.11 16.86 -5.15
CA ARG A 146 -11.00 17.35 -4.32
C ARG A 146 -10.25 18.45 -5.07
N SER A 147 -10.77 19.69 -5.01
CA SER A 147 -10.04 20.85 -5.52
C SER A 147 -9.00 21.31 -4.49
N PRO A 148 -7.74 21.61 -4.88
CA PRO A 148 -7.20 21.56 -6.23
C PRO A 148 -6.76 20.13 -6.62
N GLU A 149 -7.10 19.73 -7.84
CA GLU A 149 -7.03 18.38 -8.43
C GLU A 149 -5.59 17.88 -8.72
N SER A 150 -4.72 17.87 -7.72
CA SER A 150 -3.51 17.03 -7.67
C SER A 150 -3.63 15.90 -6.63
N ARG A 151 -4.64 15.96 -5.75
CA ARG A 151 -4.79 15.08 -4.59
C ARG A 151 -5.98 14.12 -4.69
N GLY A 152 -5.97 13.28 -5.72
CA GLY A 152 -6.97 12.20 -5.90
C GLY A 152 -6.47 11.02 -6.75
N ASN A 153 -5.19 11.02 -7.13
CA ASN A 153 -4.64 10.11 -8.13
C ASN A 153 -3.57 9.16 -7.59
N GLY A 154 -3.14 9.27 -6.33
CA GLY A 154 -2.02 8.48 -5.79
C GLY A 154 -2.19 6.97 -6.00
N LEU A 155 -3.32 6.39 -5.56
CA LEU A 155 -3.56 4.95 -5.73
C LEU A 155 -3.79 4.52 -7.19
N LYS A 156 -4.22 5.44 -8.07
CA LYS A 156 -4.28 5.16 -9.52
C LYS A 156 -2.90 5.13 -10.14
N TYR A 157 -2.05 6.07 -9.76
CA TYR A 157 -0.66 6.09 -10.17
C TYR A 157 0.05 4.82 -9.69
N VAL A 158 -0.15 4.44 -8.42
CA VAL A 158 0.37 3.18 -7.87
C VAL A 158 -0.08 1.99 -8.74
N ARG A 159 -1.37 1.87 -9.05
CA ARG A 159 -1.87 0.84 -9.98
C ARG A 159 -1.19 0.89 -11.34
N HIS A 160 -1.07 2.08 -11.92
CA HIS A 160 -0.47 2.28 -13.23
C HIS A 160 0.98 1.79 -13.28
N VAL A 161 1.76 2.07 -12.24
CA VAL A 161 3.15 1.60 -12.13
C VAL A 161 3.19 0.08 -11.98
N ILE A 162 2.42 -0.48 -11.03
CA ILE A 162 2.43 -1.94 -10.77
C ILE A 162 2.08 -2.76 -12.01
N VAL A 163 1.12 -2.31 -12.81
CA VAL A 163 0.71 -3.02 -14.03
C VAL A 163 1.81 -3.01 -15.11
N LYS A 164 2.70 -2.02 -15.11
CA LYS A 164 3.72 -1.81 -16.15
C LYS A 164 5.10 -2.36 -15.80
N TYR A 165 5.40 -2.52 -14.52
CA TYR A 165 6.73 -2.88 -14.02
C TYR A 165 6.65 -4.18 -13.23
N PRO A 166 7.77 -4.92 -13.08
CA PRO A 166 7.85 -6.16 -12.29
C PRO A 166 7.77 -5.88 -10.78
N ILE A 167 6.67 -5.27 -10.36
CA ILE A 167 6.34 -4.90 -8.98
C ILE A 167 4.98 -5.55 -8.69
N ASN A 168 4.78 -5.98 -7.46
CA ASN A 168 3.48 -6.46 -6.98
C ASN A 168 3.06 -5.65 -5.75
N LEU A 169 1.75 -5.60 -5.51
CA LEU A 169 1.15 -4.95 -4.34
C LEU A 169 0.08 -5.84 -3.74
N VAL A 170 0.17 -6.06 -2.44
CA VAL A 170 -0.96 -6.43 -1.60
C VAL A 170 -1.37 -5.20 -0.79
N PHE A 171 -2.66 -4.85 -0.81
CA PHE A 171 -3.19 -3.70 -0.09
C PHE A 171 -4.47 -4.08 0.66
N GLU A 172 -4.50 -3.90 1.97
CA GLU A 172 -5.63 -4.21 2.86
C GLU A 172 -6.17 -2.94 3.50
N THR A 173 -7.50 -2.80 3.59
CA THR A 173 -8.19 -1.74 4.34
C THR A 173 -9.62 -2.18 4.66
N GLY A 174 -10.09 -1.88 5.87
CA GLY A 174 -11.29 -2.51 6.42
C GLY A 174 -11.21 -4.03 6.28
N ASN A 175 -12.29 -4.64 5.81
CA ASN A 175 -12.37 -6.07 5.53
C ASN A 175 -12.11 -6.42 4.04
N ALA A 176 -11.41 -5.57 3.28
CA ALA A 176 -11.11 -5.81 1.87
C ALA A 176 -9.59 -5.86 1.60
N LYS A 177 -9.18 -6.76 0.70
CA LYS A 177 -7.82 -6.88 0.20
C LYS A 177 -7.78 -6.79 -1.32
N LEU A 178 -6.86 -5.99 -1.84
CA LEU A 178 -6.51 -5.90 -3.25
C LEU A 178 -5.15 -6.58 -3.48
N LYS A 179 -5.06 -7.35 -4.57
CA LYS A 179 -3.80 -7.86 -5.11
C LYS A 179 -3.61 -7.32 -6.53
N LEU A 180 -2.45 -6.70 -6.77
CA LEU A 180 -2.02 -6.23 -8.09
C LEU A 180 -0.66 -6.86 -8.42
N ASN A 181 -0.55 -7.39 -9.63
CA ASN A 181 0.68 -8.00 -10.13
C ASN A 181 1.04 -7.41 -11.49
N ASN A 182 2.32 -7.50 -11.85
CA ASN A 182 2.81 -7.11 -13.16
C ASN A 182 1.99 -7.75 -14.30
N GLY A 183 1.64 -6.95 -15.32
CA GLY A 183 0.91 -7.40 -16.50
C GLY A 183 -0.57 -7.73 -16.28
N ASN A 184 -1.06 -7.70 -15.04
CA ASN A 184 -2.46 -7.98 -14.74
C ASN A 184 -3.26 -6.68 -14.53
N HIS A 185 -4.05 -6.30 -15.53
CA HIS A 185 -4.93 -5.14 -15.47
C HIS A 185 -6.17 -5.35 -14.57
N ASN A 186 -6.51 -6.61 -14.27
CA ASN A 186 -7.68 -6.96 -13.47
C ASN A 186 -7.37 -6.74 -11.98
N LEU A 187 -8.25 -6.01 -11.29
CA LEU A 187 -8.16 -5.90 -9.84
C LEU A 187 -8.75 -7.16 -9.21
N ILE A 188 -7.91 -7.94 -8.55
CA ILE A 188 -8.36 -9.05 -7.71
C ILE A 188 -8.62 -8.47 -6.32
N ILE A 189 -9.89 -8.29 -5.98
CA ILE A 189 -10.33 -7.81 -4.67
C ILE A 189 -11.11 -8.93 -3.98
N GLU A 190 -10.75 -9.23 -2.75
CA GLU A 190 -11.34 -10.28 -1.92
C GLU A 190 -11.69 -9.73 -0.53
N ASP A 191 -12.74 -10.29 0.07
CA ASP A 191 -13.03 -10.06 1.49
C ASP A 191 -12.01 -10.80 2.36
N VAL A 192 -11.66 -10.19 3.50
CA VAL A 192 -10.81 -10.78 4.53
C VAL A 192 -11.52 -10.77 5.88
N MET A 193 -11.28 -11.80 6.69
CA MET A 193 -11.91 -11.91 8.02
C MET A 193 -11.42 -10.86 9.00
N GLU A 194 -10.12 -10.52 8.96
CA GLU A 194 -9.53 -9.53 9.84
C GLU A 194 -9.65 -8.14 9.22
N SER A 195 -10.30 -7.22 9.94
CA SER A 195 -10.47 -5.84 9.49
C SER A 195 -9.34 -4.94 9.99
N ILE A 196 -8.82 -4.09 9.12
CA ILE A 196 -7.82 -3.05 9.46
C ILE A 196 -8.47 -1.67 9.36
N ASN A 197 -8.44 -0.88 10.44
CA ASN A 197 -9.04 0.45 10.42
C ASN A 197 -8.40 1.37 9.36
N GLY A 198 -7.07 1.44 9.32
CA GLY A 198 -6.32 2.21 8.34
C GLY A 198 -6.07 1.42 7.06
N CYS A 199 -4.79 1.26 6.72
CA CYS A 199 -4.37 0.36 5.64
C CYS A 199 -3.13 -0.45 6.00
N LEU A 200 -2.88 -1.50 5.22
CA LEU A 200 -1.65 -2.28 5.22
C LEU A 200 -1.25 -2.54 3.77
N ALA A 201 -0.02 -2.20 3.41
CA ALA A 201 0.52 -2.36 2.06
C ALA A 201 1.82 -3.16 2.09
N LEU A 202 1.93 -4.12 1.19
CA LEU A 202 3.15 -4.88 0.90
C LEU A 202 3.50 -4.70 -0.57
N ILE A 203 4.64 -4.07 -0.83
CA ILE A 203 5.22 -3.88 -2.16
C ILE A 203 6.36 -4.89 -2.31
N THR A 204 6.37 -5.67 -3.40
CA THR A 204 7.45 -6.61 -3.72
C THR A 204 7.94 -6.44 -5.16
N TRP A 205 9.18 -6.83 -5.44
CA TRP A 205 9.83 -6.82 -6.77
C TRP A 205 10.88 -7.92 -6.90
#